data_AF-A0A1W9U518-F1
#
_entry.id   AF-A0A1W9U518-F1
#
_cell.length_a   1.000
_cell.length_b   1.000
_cell.length_c   1.000
_cell.angle_alpha   90.00
_cell.angle_beta   90.00
_cell.angle_gamma   90.00
#
_symmetry.space_group_name_H-M   'P 1'
#
loop_
_entity.id
_entity.type
_entity.pdbx_description
1 polymer ?
#
loop_
_entity_poly.entity_id
_entity_poly.type
_entity_poly.pdbx_seq_one_letter_code
_entity_poly.pdbx_strand_id
1 'polypeptide(L)'
;LKRLYDNKAELMLVLERPEIPLHNNLSENDIREYVKRRKVSGSTCSEMGRHCRDTFTSLKKTCRKLGVSFWDYLLDRLSKGKEIPTLADLIVHHANSP
;
A
#
# COMPACT_ATOMS: atom_id res chain seq x y z
N LEU A 1 24.72 2.93 21.26
CA LEU A 1 24.03 1.64 21.48
C LEU A 1 22.84 1.69 22.44
N LYS A 2 22.75 2.64 23.38
CA LYS A 2 21.68 2.72 24.39
C LYS A 2 20.26 2.48 23.86
N ARG A 3 19.85 3.22 22.82
CA ARG A 3 18.54 3.05 22.15
C ARG A 3 18.24 1.62 21.67
N LEU A 4 19.25 0.89 21.17
CA LEU A 4 19.04 -0.50 20.70
C LEU A 4 18.82 -1.45 21.88
N TYR A 5 19.53 -1.22 22.98
CA TYR A 5 19.34 -2.00 24.20
C TYR A 5 17.99 -1.70 24.86
N ASP A 6 17.58 -0.43 24.87
CA ASP A 6 16.29 0.01 25.40
C ASP A 6 15.13 -0.64 24.62
N ASN A 7 15.27 -0.80 23.29
CA ASN A 7 14.26 -1.41 22.42
C ASN A 7 14.48 -2.92 22.16
N LYS A 8 15.33 -3.59 22.95
CA LYS A 8 15.74 -4.99 22.70
C LYS A 8 14.54 -5.94 22.60
N ALA A 9 13.55 -5.77 23.47
CA ALA A 9 12.36 -6.63 23.47
C ALA A 9 11.58 -6.53 22.16
N GLU A 10 11.32 -5.31 21.68
CA GLU A 10 10.60 -5.06 20.42
C GLU A 10 11.35 -5.58 19.19
N LEU A 11 12.68 -5.41 19.16
CA LEU A 11 13.52 -5.85 18.05
C LEU A 11 13.63 -7.39 17.95
N MET A 12 13.44 -8.10 19.07
CA MET A 12 13.57 -9.56 19.14
C MET A 12 12.23 -10.29 18.88
N LEU A 13 11.11 -9.58 18.75
CA LEU A 13 9.79 -10.16 18.45
C LEU A 13 9.77 -11.03 17.19
N VAL A 14 10.63 -10.73 16.22
CA VAL A 14 10.72 -11.48 14.97
C VAL A 14 11.21 -12.92 15.18
N LEU A 15 11.92 -13.22 16.28
CA LEU A 15 12.32 -14.59 16.63
C LEU A 15 11.15 -15.43 17.13
N GLU A 16 10.14 -14.79 17.73
CA GLU A 16 8.91 -15.44 18.18
C GLU A 16 7.91 -15.62 17.02
N ARG A 17 8.09 -14.86 15.93
CA ARG A 17 7.17 -14.80 14.77
C ARG A 17 7.93 -15.06 13.46
N PRO A 18 8.41 -16.29 13.22
CA PRO A 18 9.26 -16.64 12.07
C PRO A 18 8.54 -16.49 10.72
N GLU A 19 7.20 -16.43 10.71
CA GLU A 19 6.42 -16.16 9.51
C GLU A 19 6.56 -14.73 8.99
N ILE A 20 7.07 -13.81 9.83
CA ILE A 20 7.29 -12.41 9.45
C ILE A 20 8.71 -12.25 8.90
N PRO A 21 8.89 -11.60 7.73
CA PRO A 21 10.21 -11.34 7.20
C PRO A 21 11.09 -10.51 8.14
N LEU A 22 12.38 -10.87 8.26
CA LEU A 22 13.39 -10.11 9.01
C LEU A 22 13.71 -8.72 8.40
N HIS A 23 13.19 -8.43 7.22
CA HIS A 23 13.39 -7.17 6.51
C HIS A 23 12.07 -6.46 6.21
N ASN A 24 12.12 -5.14 6.08
CA ASN A 24 10.98 -4.28 5.77
C ASN A 24 10.86 -3.94 4.26
N ASN A 25 11.57 -4.67 3.37
CA ASN A 25 11.65 -4.37 1.94
C ASN A 25 10.30 -4.10 1.26
N LEU A 26 9.26 -4.87 1.63
CA LEU A 26 7.91 -4.71 1.11
C LEU A 26 7.35 -3.33 1.47
N SER A 27 7.44 -2.95 2.75
CA SER A 27 7.01 -1.65 3.26
C SER A 27 7.80 -0.50 2.64
N GLU A 28 9.11 -0.67 2.44
CA GLU A 28 9.95 0.34 1.78
C GLU A 28 9.57 0.53 0.30
N ASN A 29 9.32 -0.56 -0.42
CA ASN A 29 8.82 -0.50 -1.79
C ASN A 29 7.45 0.19 -1.85
N ASP A 30 6.58 -0.06 -0.87
CA ASP A 30 5.27 0.56 -0.79
C ASP A 30 5.35 2.08 -0.51
N ILE A 31 6.30 2.58 0.28
CA ILE A 31 6.42 4.03 0.49
C ILE A 31 7.24 4.74 -0.60
N ARG A 32 8.06 4.01 -1.35
CA ARG A 32 9.03 4.58 -2.30
C ARG A 32 8.40 5.47 -3.38
N GLU A 33 7.24 5.11 -3.91
CA GLU A 33 6.53 5.94 -4.91
C GLU A 33 6.16 7.31 -4.33
N TYR A 34 5.62 7.32 -3.11
CA TYR A 34 5.28 8.55 -2.39
C TYR A 34 6.52 9.42 -2.16
N VAL A 35 7.61 8.82 -1.66
CA VAL A 35 8.86 9.56 -1.36
C VAL A 35 9.46 10.14 -2.64
N LYS A 36 9.47 9.39 -3.74
CA LYS A 36 9.93 9.89 -5.05
C LYS A 36 9.09 11.06 -5.53
N ARG A 37 7.76 10.95 -5.49
CA ARG A 37 6.87 12.03 -5.89
C ARG A 37 7.12 13.28 -5.05
N ARG A 38 7.15 13.14 -3.71
CA ARG A 38 7.43 14.25 -2.79
C ARG A 38 8.78 14.92 -3.07
N LYS A 39 9.80 14.15 -3.43
CA LYS A 39 11.13 14.69 -3.78
C LYS A 39 11.08 15.57 -5.03
N VAL A 40 10.25 15.20 -6.02
CA VAL A 40 10.15 15.92 -7.30
C VAL A 40 9.18 17.11 -7.23
N SER A 41 7.99 16.90 -6.65
CA SER A 41 6.91 17.89 -6.65
C SER A 41 6.83 18.74 -5.38
N GLY A 42 7.67 18.47 -4.38
CA GLY A 42 7.46 18.98 -3.02
C GLY A 42 6.27 18.32 -2.33
N SER A 43 5.77 18.97 -1.28
CA SER A 43 4.60 18.49 -0.52
C SER A 43 3.27 18.90 -1.19
N THR A 44 2.16 18.48 -0.61
CA THR A 44 0.82 18.90 -1.04
C THR A 44 0.50 20.30 -0.49
N CYS A 45 0.04 21.20 -1.35
CA CYS A 45 -0.33 22.58 -0.98
C CYS A 45 -1.70 22.69 -0.29
N SER A 46 -2.55 21.67 -0.38
CA SER A 46 -3.88 21.64 0.24
C SER A 46 -4.23 20.26 0.79
N GLU A 47 -5.14 20.25 1.76
CA GLU A 47 -5.70 19.02 2.32
C GLU A 47 -6.43 18.20 1.25
N MET A 48 -7.25 18.84 0.40
CA MET A 48 -7.92 18.17 -0.70
C MET A 48 -6.94 17.53 -1.70
N GLY A 49 -5.84 18.22 -2.02
CA GLY A 49 -4.79 17.68 -2.88
C GLY A 49 -4.09 16.47 -2.26
N ARG A 50 -3.87 16.49 -0.94
CA ARG A 50 -3.35 15.35 -0.17
C ARG A 50 -4.30 14.16 -0.24
N HIS A 51 -5.58 14.36 0.09
CA HIS A 51 -6.59 13.30 0.03
C HIS A 51 -6.71 12.70 -1.38
N CYS A 52 -6.77 13.54 -2.41
CA CYS A 52 -6.82 13.09 -3.80
C CYS A 52 -5.61 12.20 -4.14
N ARG A 53 -4.39 12.69 -3.88
CA ARG A 53 -3.16 11.92 -4.14
C ARG A 53 -3.15 10.59 -3.39
N ASP A 54 -3.47 10.61 -2.10
CA ASP A 54 -3.36 9.44 -1.23
C ASP A 54 -4.41 8.39 -1.61
N THR A 55 -5.64 8.80 -1.92
CA THR A 55 -6.71 7.93 -2.43
C THR A 55 -6.33 7.29 -3.76
N PHE A 56 -5.92 8.07 -4.76
CA PHE A 56 -5.56 7.51 -6.07
C PHE A 56 -4.29 6.65 -6.02
N THR A 57 -3.33 7.00 -5.18
CA THR A 57 -2.13 6.16 -4.96
C THR A 57 -2.51 4.83 -4.32
N SER A 58 -3.39 4.84 -3.31
CA SER A 58 -3.92 3.63 -2.69
C SER A 58 -4.65 2.75 -3.71
N LEU A 59 -5.60 3.31 -4.47
CA LEU A 59 -6.35 2.59 -5.50
C LEU A 59 -5.43 1.94 -6.55
N LYS A 60 -4.51 2.73 -7.10
CA LYS A 60 -3.54 2.25 -8.11
C LYS A 60 -2.69 1.10 -7.58
N LYS A 61 -2.19 1.20 -6.35
CA LYS A 61 -1.34 0.17 -5.75
C LYS A 61 -2.11 -1.12 -5.49
N THR A 62 -3.33 -1.01 -4.97
CA THR A 62 -4.19 -2.16 -4.72
C THR A 62 -4.56 -2.87 -6.02
N CYS A 63 -4.93 -2.12 -7.07
CA CYS A 63 -5.15 -2.70 -8.41
C CYS A 63 -3.92 -3.49 -8.88
N ARG A 64 -2.73 -2.89 -8.78
CA ARG A 64 -1.47 -3.53 -9.18
C ARG A 64 -1.17 -4.80 -8.38
N LYS A 65 -1.41 -4.80 -7.06
CA LYS A 65 -1.20 -5.98 -6.20
C LYS A 65 -2.15 -7.13 -6.55
N LEU A 66 -3.36 -6.81 -6.99
CA LEU A 66 -4.39 -7.79 -7.38
C LEU A 66 -4.33 -8.19 -8.87
N GLY A 67 -3.38 -7.67 -9.65
CA GLY A 67 -3.28 -7.94 -11.09
C GLY A 67 -4.36 -7.27 -11.93
N VAL A 68 -5.05 -6.25 -11.40
CA VAL A 68 -6.10 -5.49 -12.09
C VAL A 68 -5.51 -4.21 -12.70
N SER A 69 -5.90 -3.91 -13.93
CA SER A 69 -5.58 -2.62 -14.56
C SER A 69 -6.29 -1.48 -13.81
N PHE A 70 -5.51 -0.52 -13.32
CA PHE A 70 -6.06 0.65 -12.64
C PHE A 70 -6.99 1.47 -13.53
N TRP A 71 -6.69 1.59 -14.82
CA TRP A 71 -7.51 2.36 -15.75
C TRP A 71 -8.85 1.68 -16.03
N ASP A 72 -8.85 0.37 -16.25
CA ASP A 72 -10.08 -0.39 -16.47
C ASP A 72 -10.95 -0.36 -15.22
N TYR A 73 -10.33 -0.50 -14.04
CA TYR A 73 -11.02 -0.35 -12.76
C TYR A 73 -11.64 1.04 -12.60
N LEU A 74 -10.90 2.10 -12.91
CA LEU A 74 -11.40 3.47 -12.79
C LEU A 74 -12.55 3.74 -13.77
N LEU A 75 -12.42 3.29 -15.02
CA LEU A 75 -13.45 3.43 -16.04
C LEU A 75 -14.73 2.68 -15.65
N ASP A 76 -14.63 1.45 -15.16
CA ASP A 76 -15.78 0.66 -14.70
C ASP A 76 -16.54 1.37 -13.57
N ARG A 77 -15.83 2.00 -12.62
CA ARG A 77 -16.45 2.77 -11.53
C ARG A 77 -17.13 4.04 -12.01
N LEU A 78 -16.56 4.72 -13.01
CA LEU A 78 -17.14 5.94 -13.57
C LEU A 78 -18.34 5.63 -14.48
N SER A 79 -18.28 4.54 -15.25
CA SER A 79 -19.36 4.10 -16.15
C SER A 79 -20.49 3.36 -15.42
N LYS A 80 -20.26 2.96 -14.16
CA LYS A 80 -21.16 2.09 -13.38
C LYS A 80 -21.33 0.70 -14.02
N GLY A 81 -20.33 0.23 -14.77
CA GLY A 81 -20.33 -1.07 -15.46
C GLY A 81 -20.47 -2.25 -14.52
N LYS A 82 -19.90 -2.16 -13.30
CA LYS A 82 -19.88 -3.23 -12.27
C LYS A 82 -19.30 -4.55 -12.80
N GLU A 83 -18.50 -4.51 -13.86
CA GLU A 83 -17.88 -5.69 -14.45
C GLU A 83 -16.70 -6.17 -13.60
N ILE A 84 -15.98 -5.24 -13.00
CA ILE A 84 -14.85 -5.55 -12.11
C ILE A 84 -15.35 -5.55 -10.65
N PRO A 85 -15.17 -6.65 -9.89
CA PRO A 85 -15.54 -6.71 -8.47
C PRO A 85 -14.88 -5.60 -7.65
N THR A 86 -15.42 -5.28 -6.48
CA THR A 86 -14.81 -4.25 -5.63
C THR A 86 -13.41 -4.66 -5.21
N LEU A 87 -12.50 -3.69 -5.02
CA LEU A 87 -11.16 -4.03 -4.51
C LEU A 87 -11.24 -4.74 -3.16
N ALA A 88 -12.25 -4.45 -2.34
CA ALA A 88 -12.48 -5.14 -1.08
C ALA A 88 -12.76 -6.63 -1.29
N ASP A 89 -13.67 -6.97 -2.21
CA ASP A 89 -13.98 -8.37 -2.53
C ASP A 89 -12.77 -9.09 -3.11
N LEU A 90 -12.02 -8.43 -4.00
CA LEU A 90 -10.80 -8.98 -4.58
C LEU A 90 -9.70 -9.19 -3.53
N ILE A 91 -9.57 -8.31 -2.54
CA ILE A 91 -8.63 -8.48 -1.42
C ILE A 91 -9.01 -9.74 -0.61
N VAL A 92 -10.30 -9.90 -0.27
CA VAL A 92 -10.77 -11.06 0.48
C VAL A 92 -10.54 -12.34 -0.31
N HIS A 93 -10.86 -12.33 -1.61
CA HIS A 93 -10.61 -13.48 -2.47
C HIS A 93 -9.11 -13.81 -2.55
N HIS A 94 -8.24 -12.81 -2.76
CA HIS A 94 -6.80 -13.02 -2.87
C HIS A 94 -6.17 -13.54 -1.57
N ALA A 95 -6.66 -13.08 -0.42
CA ALA A 95 -6.19 -13.56 0.89
C ALA A 95 -6.61 -15.00 1.20
N ASN A 96 -7.73 -15.46 0.63
CA ASN A 96 -8.29 -16.81 0.82
C ASN A 96 -7.92 -17.79 -0.31
N SER A 97 -7.23 -17.33 -1.35
CA SER A 97 -6.72 -18.21 -2.41
C SER A 97 -5.71 -19.22 -1.82
N PRO A 98 -5.79 -20.50 -2.21
CA PRO A 98 -4.90 -21.56 -1.70
C PRO A 98 -3.45 -21.39 -2.15
#